data_AF-A0A9D6M2I5-F1
#
_entry.id   AF-A0A9D6M2I5-F1
#
_cell.length_a   1.000
_cell.length_b   1.000
_cell.length_c   1.000
_cell.angle_alpha   90.00
_cell.angle_beta   90.00
_cell.angle_gamma   90.00
#
_symmetry.space_group_name_H-M   'P 1'
#
loop_
_entity.id
_entity.type
_entity.pdbx_description
1 polymer ?
#
loop_
_entity_poly.entity_id
_entity_poly.type
_entity_poly.pdbx_seq_one_letter_code
_entity_poly.pdbx_strand_id
1 'polypeptide(L)'
;MTTQSLAVTVNANAALAKRERANALRDNFLRLTSLVIVLAVWEIYGRSVNRLLFAPFSAVAQAAVEIIGSGELWKYLSLSLVVFAQGLGLAILIGIPLGVLMARVRVVDTILEMYISALYAMPLIAVVPLLVLWFGFDTFAKTI
;
A
#
# COMPACT_ATOMS: atom_id res chain seq x y z
N MET A 1 21.60 24.78 52.23
CA MET A 1 21.33 25.30 50.86
C MET A 1 20.91 24.23 49.85
N THR A 2 21.23 22.94 50.05
CA THR A 2 20.93 21.84 49.11
C THR A 2 19.48 21.34 49.06
N THR A 3 18.70 21.50 50.14
CA THR A 3 17.31 21.00 50.21
C THR A 3 16.28 21.86 49.46
N GLN A 4 16.48 23.17 49.36
CA GLN A 4 15.58 24.05 48.59
C GLN A 4 15.73 23.85 47.08
N SER A 5 16.94 23.55 46.60
CA SER A 5 17.20 23.30 45.16
C SER A 5 16.53 22.01 44.67
N LEU A 6 16.55 20.94 45.48
CA LEU A 6 15.91 19.66 45.14
C LEU A 6 14.38 19.74 45.16
N ALA A 7 13.79 20.54 46.07
CA ALA A 7 12.34 20.75 46.09
C ALA A 7 11.85 21.52 44.86
N VAL A 8 12.63 22.50 44.38
CA VAL A 8 12.31 23.29 43.17
C VAL A 8 12.40 22.42 41.91
N THR A 9 13.42 21.55 41.77
CA THR A 9 13.53 20.67 40.60
C THR A 9 12.44 19.60 40.56
N VAL A 10 12.06 19.01 41.70
CA VAL A 10 10.96 18.04 41.77
C VAL A 10 9.61 18.68 41.40
N ASN A 11 9.33 19.89 41.90
CA ASN A 11 8.07 20.59 41.61
C ASN A 11 8.00 21.07 40.15
N ALA A 12 9.14 21.49 39.58
CA ALA A 12 9.26 21.81 38.16
C ALA A 12 9.04 20.57 37.27
N ASN A 13 9.63 19.43 37.62
CA ASN A 13 9.48 18.18 36.87
C ASN A 13 8.02 17.68 36.89
N ALA A 14 7.33 17.78 38.03
CA ALA A 14 5.91 17.43 38.13
C ALA A 14 5.03 18.35 37.27
N ALA A 15 5.34 19.66 37.21
CA ALA A 15 4.63 20.62 36.37
C ALA A 15 4.87 20.39 34.87
N LEU A 16 6.09 20.02 34.47
CA LEU A 16 6.43 19.65 33.08
C LEU A 16 5.70 18.38 32.65
N ALA A 17 5.73 17.31 33.45
CA ALA A 17 5.03 16.06 33.16
C ALA A 17 3.50 16.26 33.03
N LYS A 18 2.90 17.16 33.83
CA LYS A 18 1.47 17.50 33.72
C LYS A 18 1.16 18.26 32.42
N ARG A 19 2.06 19.16 31.99
CA ARG A 19 1.94 19.90 30.71
C ARG A 19 2.12 18.98 29.50
N GLU A 20 3.07 18.07 29.53
CA GLU A 20 3.27 17.08 28.46
C GLU A 20 2.06 16.16 28.28
N ARG A 21 1.48 15.67 29.39
CA ARG A 21 0.23 14.88 29.34
C ARG A 21 -0.95 15.69 28.78
N ALA A 22 -1.10 16.95 29.18
CA ALA A 22 -2.15 17.82 28.66
C ALA A 22 -1.96 18.11 27.15
N ASN A 23 -0.73 18.31 26.70
CA ASN A 23 -0.41 18.48 25.29
C ASN A 23 -0.66 17.20 24.49
N ALA A 24 -0.27 16.03 25.00
CA ALA A 24 -0.51 14.75 24.34
C ALA A 24 -2.02 14.44 24.20
N LEU A 25 -2.83 14.75 25.23
CA LEU A 25 -4.28 14.61 25.16
C LEU A 25 -4.90 15.57 24.14
N ARG A 26 -4.44 16.84 24.13
CA ARG A 26 -4.85 17.83 23.13
C ARG A 26 -4.49 17.40 21.72
N ASP A 27 -3.27 16.89 21.51
CA ASP A 27 -2.79 16.45 20.20
C ASP A 27 -3.57 15.22 19.71
N ASN A 28 -3.84 14.24 20.59
CA ASN A 28 -4.70 13.11 20.26
C ASN A 28 -6.13 13.55 19.96
N PHE A 29 -6.68 14.49 20.72
CA PHE A 29 -8.01 15.04 20.46
C PHE A 29 -8.06 15.75 19.10
N LEU A 30 -7.05 16.56 18.76
CA LEU A 30 -6.94 17.21 17.46
C LEU A 30 -6.83 16.18 16.32
N ARG A 31 -6.05 15.12 16.50
CA ARG A 31 -5.90 14.01 15.53
C ARG A 31 -7.20 13.22 15.32
N LEU A 32 -7.91 12.90 16.40
CA LEU A 32 -9.20 12.23 16.31
C LEU A 32 -10.25 13.13 15.65
N THR A 33 -10.27 14.40 16.02
CA THR A 33 -11.20 15.38 15.44
C THR A 33 -10.94 15.56 13.95
N SER A 34 -9.68 15.69 13.53
CA SER A 34 -9.35 15.80 12.10
C SER A 34 -9.76 14.56 11.32
N LEU A 35 -9.54 13.36 11.86
CA LEU A 35 -10.00 12.11 11.26
C LEU A 35 -11.53 12.08 11.10
N VAL A 36 -12.27 12.42 12.16
CA VAL A 36 -13.74 12.46 12.12
C VAL A 36 -14.23 13.48 11.09
N ILE A 37 -13.59 14.65 10.99
CA ILE A 37 -13.94 15.66 9.97
C ILE A 37 -13.76 15.09 8.57
N VAL A 38 -12.63 14.44 8.28
CA VAL A 38 -12.37 13.83 6.97
C VAL A 38 -13.40 12.75 6.65
N LEU A 39 -13.71 11.86 7.60
CA LEU A 39 -14.73 10.82 7.42
C LEU A 39 -16.13 11.42 7.23
N ALA A 40 -16.48 12.48 7.96
CA ALA A 40 -17.75 13.18 7.81
C ALA A 40 -17.86 13.83 6.43
N VAL A 41 -16.80 14.52 5.97
CA VAL A 41 -16.75 15.11 4.63
C VAL A 41 -16.89 14.03 3.56
N TRP A 42 -16.18 12.90 3.70
CA TRP A 42 -16.31 11.76 2.78
C TRP A 42 -17.74 11.21 2.78
N GLU A 43 -18.33 10.95 3.94
CA GLU A 43 -19.69 10.43 4.06
C GLU A 43 -20.74 11.37 3.44
N ILE A 44 -20.65 12.67 3.74
CA ILE A 44 -21.54 13.69 3.19
C ILE A 44 -21.38 13.77 1.67
N TYR A 45 -20.14 13.86 1.20
CA TYR A 45 -19.86 13.96 -0.23
C TYR A 45 -20.35 12.72 -0.99
N GLY A 46 -20.03 11.52 -0.50
CA GLY A 46 -20.48 10.26 -1.09
C GLY A 46 -21.98 10.01 -1.02
N ARG A 47 -22.70 10.67 -0.10
CA ARG A 47 -24.19 10.68 -0.12
C ARG A 47 -24.76 11.70 -1.09
N SER A 48 -24.05 12.80 -1.35
CA SER A 48 -24.48 13.89 -2.23
C SER A 48 -24.28 13.60 -3.72
N VAL A 49 -23.36 12.69 -4.06
CA VAL A 49 -23.06 12.26 -5.42
C VAL A 49 -23.80 10.97 -5.75
N ASN A 50 -23.97 10.67 -7.04
CA ASN A 50 -24.52 9.39 -7.48
C ASN A 50 -23.69 8.23 -6.88
N ARG A 51 -24.35 7.33 -6.14
CA ARG A 51 -23.72 6.17 -5.50
C ARG A 51 -22.97 5.25 -6.47
N LEU A 52 -23.35 5.24 -7.75
CA LEU A 52 -22.64 4.51 -8.80
C LEU A 52 -21.25 5.10 -9.10
N LEU A 53 -21.07 6.41 -8.91
CA LEU A 53 -19.81 7.10 -9.16
C LEU A 53 -18.96 7.20 -7.90
N PHE A 54 -19.59 7.31 -6.72
CA PHE A 54 -18.87 7.47 -5.46
C PHE A 54 -19.65 6.88 -4.28
N ALA A 55 -19.07 5.88 -3.61
CA ALA A 55 -19.69 5.24 -2.45
C ALA A 55 -19.39 6.04 -1.16
N PRO A 56 -20.38 6.24 -0.28
CA PRO A 56 -20.13 6.80 1.05
C PRO A 56 -19.30 5.82 1.89
N PHE A 57 -18.55 6.35 2.86
CA PHE A 57 -17.69 5.55 3.73
C PHE A 57 -18.44 4.41 4.41
N SER A 58 -19.66 4.66 4.90
CA SER A 58 -20.50 3.64 5.54
C SER A 58 -20.77 2.42 4.64
N ALA A 59 -21.01 2.64 3.34
CA ALA A 59 -21.24 1.57 2.38
C ALA A 59 -19.95 0.76 2.12
N VAL A 60 -18.80 1.44 2.04
CA VAL A 60 -17.49 0.79 1.89
C VAL A 60 -17.17 -0.05 3.12
N ALA A 61 -17.41 0.48 4.32
CA ALA A 61 -17.18 -0.23 5.57
C ALA A 61 -18.07 -1.48 5.69
N GLN A 62 -19.35 -1.36 5.32
CA GLN A 62 -20.28 -2.49 5.30
C GLN A 62 -19.82 -3.57 4.30
N ALA A 63 -19.51 -3.19 3.07
CA ALA A 63 -19.00 -4.12 2.05
C ALA A 63 -17.70 -4.80 2.50
N ALA A 64 -16.81 -4.08 3.18
CA ALA A 64 -15.58 -4.66 3.72
C ALA A 64 -15.87 -5.77 4.74
N VAL A 65 -16.80 -5.55 5.67
CA VAL A 65 -17.20 -6.56 6.66
C VAL A 65 -17.85 -7.77 5.97
N GLU A 66 -18.71 -7.54 4.98
CA GLU A 66 -19.38 -8.60 4.22
C GLU A 66 -18.37 -9.47 3.45
N ILE A 67 -17.42 -8.86 2.73
CA ILE A 67 -16.40 -9.56 1.92
C ILE A 67 -15.38 -10.31 2.79
N ILE A 68 -15.05 -9.75 3.97
CA ILE A 68 -14.20 -10.42 4.97
C ILE A 68 -14.95 -11.62 5.56
N GLY A 69 -16.22 -11.43 5.95
CA GLY A 69 -17.04 -12.46 6.57
C GLY A 69 -17.45 -13.60 5.64
N SER A 70 -17.66 -13.31 4.35
CA SER A 70 -17.99 -14.32 3.33
C SER A 70 -16.77 -15.16 2.92
N GLY A 71 -15.56 -14.74 3.27
CA GLY A 71 -14.31 -15.37 2.84
C GLY A 71 -13.90 -15.03 1.41
N GLU A 72 -14.68 -14.21 0.70
CA GLU A 72 -14.35 -13.77 -0.66
C GLU A 72 -13.04 -12.98 -0.70
N LEU A 73 -12.73 -12.18 0.34
CA LEU A 73 -11.46 -11.47 0.43
C LEU A 73 -10.28 -12.43 0.26
N TRP A 74 -10.32 -13.56 0.99
CA TRP A 74 -9.26 -14.55 0.98
C TRP A 74 -9.17 -15.27 -0.36
N LYS A 75 -10.32 -15.57 -0.99
CA LYS A 75 -10.36 -16.14 -2.34
C LYS A 75 -9.63 -15.23 -3.33
N TYR A 76 -10.03 -13.96 -3.44
CA TYR A 76 -9.42 -13.03 -4.38
C TYR A 76 -7.97 -12.69 -4.04
N LEU A 77 -7.65 -12.53 -2.76
CA LEU A 77 -6.28 -12.26 -2.32
C LEU A 77 -5.35 -13.42 -2.68
N SER A 78 -5.78 -14.67 -2.42
CA SER A 78 -4.99 -15.86 -2.73
C SER A 78 -4.73 -15.99 -4.23
N LEU A 79 -5.74 -15.72 -5.07
CA LEU A 79 -5.58 -15.70 -6.53
C LEU A 79 -4.55 -14.66 -6.96
N SER A 80 -4.65 -13.41 -6.49
CA SER A 80 -3.66 -12.37 -6.78
C SER A 80 -2.25 -12.76 -6.32
N LEU A 81 -2.14 -13.42 -5.17
CA LEU A 81 -0.87 -13.85 -4.62
C LEU A 81 -0.23 -14.98 -5.44
N VAL A 82 -1.03 -15.92 -5.95
CA VAL A 82 -0.57 -16.97 -6.86
C VAL A 82 -0.05 -16.38 -8.16
N VAL A 83 -0.80 -15.44 -8.77
CA VAL A 83 -0.35 -14.74 -9.99
C VAL A 83 0.98 -14.03 -9.74
N PHE A 84 1.06 -13.28 -8.65
CA PHE A 84 2.27 -12.56 -8.25
C PHE A 84 3.45 -13.51 -8.04
N ALA A 85 3.24 -14.62 -7.31
CA ALA A 85 4.28 -15.60 -7.02
C ALA A 85 4.77 -16.30 -8.29
N GLN A 86 3.88 -16.63 -9.23
CA GLN A 86 4.25 -17.22 -10.52
C GLN A 86 5.06 -16.24 -11.36
N GLY A 87 4.60 -14.98 -11.50
CA GLY A 87 5.31 -13.94 -12.22
C GLY A 87 6.68 -13.66 -11.63
N LEU A 88 6.77 -13.53 -10.31
CA LEU A 88 8.02 -13.35 -9.58
C LEU A 88 8.94 -14.57 -9.74
N GLY A 89 8.40 -15.79 -9.64
CA GLY A 89 9.14 -17.03 -9.81
C GLY A 89 9.79 -17.12 -11.19
N LEU A 90 9.03 -16.81 -12.26
CA LEU A 90 9.57 -16.76 -13.62
C LEU A 90 10.61 -15.65 -13.79
N ALA A 91 10.36 -14.46 -13.23
CA ALA A 91 11.31 -13.35 -13.27
C ALA A 91 12.63 -13.69 -12.57
N ILE A 92 12.58 -14.37 -11.43
CA ILE A 92 13.77 -14.85 -10.71
C ILE A 92 14.49 -15.92 -11.52
N LEU A 93 13.75 -16.93 -11.99
CA LEU A 93 14.30 -18.08 -12.69
C LEU A 93 15.00 -17.70 -14.00
N ILE A 94 14.51 -16.68 -14.70
CA ILE A 94 15.04 -16.25 -15.99
C ILE A 94 15.98 -15.03 -15.81
N GLY A 95 15.53 -14.04 -15.03
CA GLY A 95 16.23 -12.77 -14.86
C GLY A 95 17.54 -12.88 -14.08
N ILE A 96 17.60 -13.71 -13.03
CA ILE A 96 18.85 -13.89 -12.27
C ILE A 96 19.92 -14.55 -13.14
N PRO A 97 19.67 -15.71 -13.79
CA PRO A 97 20.68 -16.31 -14.66
C PRO A 97 21.10 -15.40 -15.82
N LEU A 98 20.17 -14.70 -16.46
CA LEU A 98 20.50 -13.73 -17.51
C LEU A 98 21.37 -12.59 -16.99
N GLY A 99 21.01 -11.98 -15.86
CA GLY A 99 21.80 -10.90 -15.26
C GLY A 99 23.20 -11.36 -14.85
N VAL A 100 23.32 -12.56 -14.27
CA VAL A 100 24.63 -13.16 -13.96
C VAL A 100 25.44 -13.44 -15.23
N LEU A 101 24.79 -13.91 -16.30
CA LEU A 101 25.44 -14.18 -17.58
C LEU A 101 25.96 -12.90 -18.23
N MET A 102 25.15 -11.82 -18.24
CA MET A 102 25.59 -10.50 -18.70
C MET A 102 26.78 -9.99 -17.88
N ALA A 103 26.75 -10.12 -16.56
CA ALA A 103 27.85 -9.70 -15.70
C ALA A 103 29.17 -10.46 -15.95
N ARG A 104 29.10 -11.71 -16.46
CA ARG A 104 30.28 -12.56 -16.70
C ARG A 104 30.77 -12.52 -18.15
N VAL A 105 29.87 -12.33 -19.11
CA VAL A 105 30.17 -12.49 -20.55
C VAL A 105 29.88 -11.19 -21.29
N ARG A 106 30.93 -10.45 -21.63
CA ARG A 106 30.84 -9.13 -22.28
C ARG A 106 30.05 -9.13 -23.59
N VAL A 107 30.10 -10.22 -24.36
CA VAL A 107 29.32 -10.37 -25.60
C VAL A 107 27.81 -10.39 -25.32
N VAL A 108 27.39 -11.11 -24.26
CA VAL A 108 25.97 -11.21 -23.88
C VAL A 108 25.46 -9.87 -23.38
N ASP A 109 26.27 -9.18 -22.56
CA ASP A 109 25.99 -7.84 -22.07
C ASP A 109 25.75 -6.85 -23.22
N THR A 110 26.70 -6.73 -24.15
CA THR A 110 26.60 -5.80 -25.28
C THR A 110 25.38 -6.08 -26.19
N ILE A 111 24.98 -7.34 -26.35
CA ILE A 111 23.79 -7.68 -27.16
C ILE A 111 22.50 -7.35 -26.40
N LEU A 112 22.41 -7.73 -25.13
CA LEU A 112 21.18 -7.62 -24.35
C LEU A 112 20.93 -6.23 -23.77
N GLU A 113 21.98 -5.42 -23.57
CA GLU A 113 21.90 -4.07 -23.00
C GLU A 113 20.89 -3.18 -23.75
N MET A 114 20.88 -3.24 -25.09
CA MET A 114 19.94 -2.47 -25.91
C MET A 114 18.48 -2.87 -25.63
N TYR A 115 18.19 -4.18 -25.60
CA TYR A 115 16.84 -4.69 -25.40
C TYR A 115 16.36 -4.44 -23.97
N ILE A 116 17.23 -4.66 -22.98
CA ILE A 116 16.91 -4.42 -21.57
C ILE A 116 16.65 -2.93 -21.32
N SER A 117 17.49 -2.05 -21.87
CA SER A 117 17.30 -0.61 -21.75
C SER A 117 16.00 -0.15 -22.41
N ALA A 118 15.64 -0.71 -23.57
CA ALA A 118 14.36 -0.43 -24.23
C ALA A 118 13.16 -0.90 -23.40
N LEU A 119 13.24 -2.10 -22.80
CA LEU A 119 12.20 -2.62 -21.92
C LEU A 119 12.02 -1.76 -20.66
N TYR A 120 13.11 -1.27 -20.07
CA TYR A 120 13.05 -0.36 -18.91
C TYR A 120 12.49 1.02 -19.27
N ALA A 121 12.75 1.52 -20.49
CA ALA A 121 12.24 2.79 -20.95
C ALA A 121 10.74 2.73 -21.32
N MET A 122 10.21 1.55 -21.61
CA MET A 122 8.80 1.38 -21.95
C MET A 122 7.89 1.58 -20.73
N PRO A 123 6.81 2.37 -20.84
CA PRO A 123 5.82 2.48 -19.79
C PRO A 123 5.08 1.15 -19.66
N LEU A 124 5.06 0.58 -18.44
CA LEU A 124 4.43 -0.73 -18.17
C LEU A 124 2.98 -0.81 -18.69
N ILE A 125 2.23 0.29 -18.61
CA ILE A 125 0.84 0.36 -19.05
C ILE A 125 0.66 0.12 -20.56
N ALA A 126 1.68 0.37 -21.39
CA ALA A 126 1.65 0.07 -22.82
C ALA A 126 1.89 -1.41 -23.13
N VAL A 127 2.55 -2.13 -22.22
CA VAL A 127 2.87 -3.56 -22.36
C VAL A 127 1.66 -4.42 -21.98
N VAL A 128 0.82 -3.96 -21.04
CA VAL A 128 -0.37 -4.69 -20.56
C VAL A 128 -1.28 -5.18 -21.69
N PRO A 129 -1.71 -4.34 -22.67
CA PRO A 129 -2.58 -4.81 -23.76
C PRO A 129 -1.93 -5.88 -24.65
N LEU A 130 -0.62 -5.78 -24.91
CA LEU A 130 0.14 -6.78 -25.67
C LEU A 130 0.21 -8.12 -24.94
N LEU A 131 0.42 -8.09 -23.62
CA LEU A 131 0.40 -9.30 -22.80
C LEU A 131 -0.99 -9.95 -22.82
N VAL A 132 -2.05 -9.15 -22.71
CA VAL A 132 -3.43 -9.64 -22.80
C VAL A 132 -3.71 -10.25 -24.18
N LEU A 133 -3.19 -9.68 -25.26
CA LEU A 133 -3.32 -10.25 -26.61
C LEU A 133 -2.60 -11.59 -26.76
N TRP A 134 -1.39 -11.73 -26.19
CA TRP A 134 -0.60 -12.95 -26.30
C TRP A 134 -1.10 -14.08 -25.42
N PHE A 135 -1.43 -13.77 -24.16
CA PHE A 135 -1.77 -14.76 -23.14
C PHE A 135 -3.30 -14.94 -22.98
N GLY A 136 -4.10 -14.08 -23.61
CA GLY A 136 -5.55 -14.07 -23.47
C GLY A 136 -6.04 -13.60 -22.09
N PHE A 137 -7.34 -13.39 -21.96
CA PHE A 137 -7.99 -13.12 -20.66
C PHE A 137 -8.21 -14.39 -19.83
N ASP A 138 -8.16 -15.56 -20.47
CA ASP A 138 -8.60 -16.85 -19.90
C ASP A 138 -7.68 -17.39 -18.80
N THR A 139 -6.40 -17.01 -18.77
CA THR A 139 -5.45 -17.56 -17.78
C THR A 139 -5.82 -17.21 -16.32
N PHE A 140 -6.75 -16.26 -16.11
CA PHE A 140 -7.28 -15.93 -14.77
C PHE A 140 -8.82 -15.77 -14.69
N ALA A 141 -9.53 -15.71 -15.82
CA ALA A 141 -10.96 -15.34 -15.82
C ALA A 141 -11.94 -16.52 -15.72
N LYS A 142 -11.49 -17.79 -15.81
CA LYS A 142 -12.46 -18.91 -15.85
C LYS A 142 -11.96 -20.25 -15.29
N THR A 143 -11.34 -20.22 -14.12
CA THR A 143 -11.28 -21.42 -13.26
C THR A 143 -11.21 -20.97 -11.81
N ILE A 144 -12.38 -20.66 -11.23
CA ILE A 144 -12.96 -21.07 -9.92
C ILE A 144 -14.34 -20.39 -9.81
#